data_AF-A0AAU3UHM3-F1
#
_entry.id   AF-A0AAU3UHM3-F1
#
_cell.length_a   1.000
_cell.length_b   1.000
_cell.length_c   1.000
_cell.angle_alpha   90.00
_cell.angle_beta   90.00
_cell.angle_gamma   90.00
#
_symmetry.space_group_name_H-M   'P 1'
#
loop_
_entity.id
_entity.type
_entity.pdbx_description
1 polymer ?
#
loop_
_entity_poly.entity_id
_entity_poly.type
_entity_poly.pdbx_seq_one_letter_code
_entity_poly.pdbx_strand_id
1 'polypeptide(L)'
;MGESVQTPGGARERLILAAEQLIAERGQAVPLRDIAAAAGQRNNSAIQYHFGSRDGLIEAVVELRLATLEVRRLELLAEQAGSGVSGVHELVEALVIPMFELSDRHGINHYARFLEQIHTHPAVTDAANLASAGRTSVRVIMRELERELTELPKRLRVRRLRALPTVLFALLADHERAVEAGRVRVDDIAAWGEIVDMLAGVLTAPVADRAPIR
;
A
#
# COMPACT_ATOMS: atom_id res chain seq x y z
N MET A 1 -8.53 -39.02 7.44
CA MET A 1 -7.22 -38.55 6.93
C MET A 1 -7.42 -37.10 6.52
N GLY A 2 -7.03 -36.16 7.38
CA GLY A 2 -7.09 -34.74 7.05
C GLY A 2 -5.81 -34.39 6.28
N GLU A 3 -5.96 -34.02 5.01
CA GLU A 3 -4.88 -33.43 4.24
C GLU A 3 -4.49 -32.10 4.90
N SER A 4 -3.34 -32.11 5.58
CA SER A 4 -2.66 -30.90 5.97
C SER A 4 -2.21 -30.20 4.69
N VAL A 5 -2.98 -29.20 4.28
CA VAL A 5 -2.57 -28.25 3.24
C VAL A 5 -1.26 -27.62 3.70
N GLN A 6 -0.14 -28.13 3.19
CA GLN A 6 1.16 -27.54 3.40
C GLN A 6 1.17 -26.22 2.63
N THR A 7 0.90 -25.12 3.34
CA THR A 7 1.10 -23.78 2.79
C THR A 7 2.56 -23.66 2.33
N PRO A 8 2.83 -23.31 1.06
CA PRO A 8 4.20 -23.09 0.61
C PRO A 8 4.84 -21.99 1.45
N GLY A 9 6.07 -22.22 1.94
CA GLY A 9 6.86 -21.21 2.64
C GLY A 9 7.40 -21.64 4.00
N GLY A 10 8.63 -21.20 4.29
CA GLY A 10 9.31 -21.42 5.58
C GLY A 10 8.61 -20.71 6.75
N ALA A 11 9.03 -21.00 7.99
CA ALA A 11 8.43 -20.39 9.19
C ALA A 11 8.42 -18.85 9.15
N ARG A 12 9.48 -18.23 8.60
CA ARG A 12 9.56 -16.78 8.38
C ARG A 12 8.43 -16.26 7.49
N GLU A 13 8.17 -16.90 6.36
CA GLU A 13 7.13 -16.47 5.41
C GLU A 13 5.73 -16.59 5.99
N ARG A 14 5.43 -17.70 6.68
CA ARG A 14 4.14 -17.87 7.37
C ARG A 14 3.91 -16.81 8.45
N LEU A 15 4.96 -16.38 9.15
CA LEU A 15 4.87 -15.28 10.12
C LEU A 15 4.57 -13.95 9.45
N ILE A 16 5.17 -13.66 8.30
CA ILE A 16 4.89 -12.46 7.52
C ILE A 16 3.43 -12.44 7.06
N LEU A 17 2.95 -13.52 6.44
CA LEU A 17 1.57 -13.61 5.94
C LEU A 17 0.54 -13.54 7.08
N ALA A 18 0.80 -14.21 8.22
CA ALA A 18 -0.06 -14.12 9.40
C ALA A 18 -0.09 -12.71 9.99
N ALA A 19 1.05 -12.01 9.99
CA ALA A 19 1.14 -10.64 10.49
C ALA A 19 0.36 -9.66 9.60
N GLU A 20 0.51 -9.77 8.28
CA GLU A 20 -0.23 -8.96 7.29
C GLU A 20 -1.74 -9.06 7.55
N GLN A 21 -2.28 -10.29 7.59
CA GLN A 21 -3.70 -10.53 7.81
C GLN A 21 -4.17 -10.04 9.18
N LEU A 22 -3.51 -10.43 10.27
CA LEU A 22 -3.99 -10.10 11.62
C LEU A 22 -3.89 -8.61 11.94
N ILE A 23 -2.86 -7.93 11.43
CA ILE A 23 -2.75 -6.48 11.60
C ILE A 23 -3.82 -5.78 10.76
N ALA A 24 -4.10 -6.23 9.53
CA ALA A 24 -5.20 -5.70 8.72
C ALA A 24 -6.57 -5.83 9.40
N GLU A 25 -6.83 -6.96 10.07
CA GLU A 25 -8.11 -7.24 10.71
C GLU A 25 -8.26 -6.59 12.10
N ARG A 26 -7.18 -6.54 12.89
CA ARG A 26 -7.23 -6.24 14.34
C ARG A 26 -6.37 -5.05 14.75
N GLY A 27 -5.70 -4.43 13.79
CA GLY A 27 -4.81 -3.30 14.00
C GLY A 27 -3.41 -3.69 14.48
N GLN A 28 -2.52 -2.69 14.48
CA GLN A 28 -1.09 -2.86 14.74
C GLN A 28 -0.78 -3.47 16.12
N ALA A 29 -1.67 -3.31 17.10
CA ALA A 29 -1.47 -3.75 18.49
C ALA A 29 -1.69 -5.26 18.72
N VAL A 30 -2.11 -6.03 17.70
CA VAL A 30 -2.42 -7.46 17.85
C VAL A 30 -1.27 -8.25 18.49
N PRO A 31 -1.48 -9.06 19.56
CA PRO A 31 -0.39 -9.71 20.29
C PRO A 31 0.51 -10.60 19.42
N LEU A 32 1.84 -10.54 19.61
CA LEU A 32 2.80 -11.36 18.84
C LEU A 32 2.56 -12.88 18.98
N ARG A 33 2.02 -13.32 20.12
CA ARG A 33 1.66 -14.73 20.32
C ARG A 33 0.51 -15.18 19.40
N ASP A 34 -0.42 -14.28 19.09
CA ASP A 34 -1.57 -14.57 18.24
C ASP A 34 -1.10 -14.68 16.78
N ILE A 35 -0.18 -13.81 16.37
CA ILE A 35 0.52 -13.91 15.07
C ILE A 35 1.30 -15.21 14.97
N ALA A 36 2.09 -15.55 15.99
CA ALA A 36 2.86 -16.78 16.02
C ALA A 36 1.95 -18.02 15.93
N ALA A 37 0.84 -18.04 16.69
CA ALA A 37 -0.13 -19.12 16.65
C ALA A 37 -0.78 -19.27 15.27
N ALA A 38 -1.19 -18.16 14.63
CA ALA A 38 -1.73 -18.15 13.28
C ALA A 38 -0.72 -18.66 12.23
N ALA A 39 0.58 -18.44 12.44
CA ALA A 39 1.66 -18.98 11.60
C ALA A 39 2.07 -20.44 11.94
N GLY A 40 1.34 -21.11 12.83
CA GLY A 40 1.62 -22.48 13.27
C GLY A 40 2.86 -22.61 14.17
N GLN A 41 3.29 -21.51 14.81
CA GLN A 41 4.40 -21.50 15.76
C GLN A 41 3.90 -21.72 17.19
N ARG A 42 4.67 -22.43 18.01
CA ARG A 42 4.29 -22.75 19.39
C ARG A 42 4.40 -21.58 20.35
N ASN A 43 5.22 -20.58 20.02
CA ASN A 43 5.47 -19.40 20.84
C ASN A 43 5.97 -18.23 19.96
N ASN A 44 6.13 -17.05 20.56
CA ASN A 44 6.65 -15.86 19.88
C ASN A 44 8.17 -15.84 19.69
N SER A 45 8.92 -16.88 20.07
CA SER A 45 10.38 -16.89 19.93
C SER A 45 10.81 -16.92 18.47
N ALA A 46 9.99 -17.52 17.59
CA ALA A 46 10.21 -17.48 16.15
C ALA A 46 10.18 -16.04 15.59
N ILE A 47 9.33 -15.17 16.14
CA ILE A 47 9.28 -13.76 15.72
C ILE A 47 10.56 -13.05 16.16
N GLN A 48 10.98 -13.24 17.42
CA GLN A 48 12.22 -12.69 17.94
C GLN A 48 13.44 -13.18 17.15
N TYR A 49 13.47 -14.47 16.80
CA TYR A 49 14.56 -15.06 16.05
C TYR A 49 14.66 -14.55 14.60
N HIS A 50 13.52 -14.45 13.89
CA HIS A 50 13.53 -14.08 12.47
C HIS A 50 13.50 -12.58 12.20
N PHE A 51 12.94 -11.79 13.12
CA PHE A 51 12.67 -10.36 12.90
C PHE A 51 13.21 -9.45 14.00
N GLY A 52 13.63 -10.02 15.15
CA GLY A 52 14.13 -9.26 16.30
C GLY A 52 13.08 -8.47 17.08
N SER A 53 12.02 -7.98 16.43
CA SER A 53 10.97 -7.18 17.07
C SER A 53 9.65 -7.22 16.30
N ARG A 54 8.61 -6.56 16.85
CA ARG A 54 7.38 -6.28 16.10
C ARG A 54 7.68 -5.40 14.89
N ASP A 55 8.52 -4.39 15.07
CA ASP A 55 8.82 -3.41 14.02
C ASP A 55 9.55 -4.08 12.87
N GLY A 56 10.53 -4.96 13.16
CA GLY A 56 11.20 -5.75 12.13
C GLY A 56 10.27 -6.74 11.41
N LEU A 57 9.21 -7.22 12.07
CA LEU A 57 8.17 -8.02 11.42
C LEU A 57 7.29 -7.15 10.50
N ILE A 58 6.89 -5.95 10.94
CA ILE A 58 6.14 -4.99 10.12
C ILE A 58 6.96 -4.58 8.88
N GLU A 59 8.24 -4.30 9.06
CA GLU A 59 9.18 -3.99 7.97
C GLU A 59 9.26 -5.16 6.97
N ALA A 60 9.40 -6.39 7.46
CA ALA A 60 9.44 -7.57 6.59
C ALA A 60 8.15 -7.80 5.79
N VAL A 61 6.97 -7.47 6.36
CA VAL A 61 5.68 -7.50 5.62
C VAL A 61 5.68 -6.47 4.49
N VAL A 62 6.11 -5.25 4.80
CA VAL A 62 6.19 -4.16 3.81
C VAL A 62 7.17 -4.51 2.69
N GLU A 63 8.36 -5.03 3.02
CA GLU A 63 9.38 -5.44 2.05
C GLU A 63 8.91 -6.54 1.11
N LEU A 64 8.20 -7.55 1.63
CA LEU A 64 7.71 -8.67 0.83
C LEU A 64 6.82 -8.18 -0.33
N ARG A 65 5.92 -7.23 -0.06
CA ARG A 65 4.98 -6.71 -1.06
C ARG A 65 5.59 -5.63 -1.95
N LEU A 66 6.50 -4.82 -1.40
CA LEU A 66 7.19 -3.79 -2.17
C LEU A 66 7.95 -4.36 -3.36
N ALA A 67 8.61 -5.51 -3.21
CA ALA A 67 9.34 -6.12 -4.31
C ALA A 67 8.43 -6.41 -5.51
N THR A 68 7.24 -6.97 -5.27
CA THR A 68 6.24 -7.24 -6.32
C THR A 68 5.69 -5.96 -6.91
N LEU A 69 5.32 -4.99 -6.05
CA LEU A 69 4.75 -3.74 -6.50
C LEU A 69 5.76 -2.93 -7.32
N GLU A 70 7.00 -2.80 -6.87
CA GLU A 70 8.06 -2.02 -7.52
C GLU A 70 8.26 -2.43 -8.98
N VAL A 71 8.31 -3.73 -9.27
CA VAL A 71 8.44 -4.25 -10.63
C VAL A 71 7.29 -3.76 -11.50
N ARG A 72 6.04 -3.96 -11.04
CA ARG A 72 4.87 -3.57 -11.83
C ARG A 72 4.74 -2.06 -12.00
N ARG A 73 5.12 -1.27 -10.99
CA ARG A 73 5.16 0.21 -11.09
C ARG A 73 6.12 0.68 -12.17
N LEU A 74 7.32 0.08 -12.25
CA LEU A 74 8.32 0.43 -13.26
C LEU A 74 7.86 0.06 -14.68
N GLU A 75 7.16 -1.07 -14.83
CA GLU A 75 6.55 -1.46 -16.11
C GLU A 75 5.52 -0.42 -16.59
N LEU A 76 4.57 -0.05 -15.72
CA LEU A 76 3.55 0.96 -16.05
C LEU A 76 4.19 2.31 -16.44
N LEU A 77 5.20 2.76 -15.70
CA LEU A 77 5.93 3.99 -16.03
C LEU A 77 6.62 3.92 -17.40
N ALA A 78 7.17 2.75 -17.76
CA ALA A 78 7.82 2.56 -19.06
C ALA A 78 6.79 2.53 -20.20
N GLU A 79 5.65 1.88 -20.00
CA GLU A 79 4.52 1.84 -20.95
C GLU A 79 3.99 3.27 -21.23
N GLN A 80 3.77 4.05 -20.16
CA GLN A 80 3.31 5.43 -20.24
C GLN A 80 4.32 6.33 -20.98
N ALA A 81 5.61 6.23 -20.65
CA ALA A 81 6.65 6.98 -21.34
C ALA A 81 6.74 6.68 -22.84
N GLY A 82 6.53 5.43 -23.24
CA GLY A 82 6.51 5.02 -24.65
C GLY A 82 5.30 5.52 -25.44
N SER A 83 4.17 5.75 -24.75
CA SER A 83 2.92 6.23 -25.36
C SER A 83 2.86 7.76 -25.52
N GLY A 84 3.73 8.50 -24.83
CA GLY A 84 3.68 9.97 -24.78
C GLY A 84 2.55 10.54 -23.92
N VAL A 85 1.76 9.68 -23.26
CA VAL A 85 0.74 10.08 -22.28
C VAL A 85 1.41 10.25 -20.92
N SER A 86 1.27 11.45 -20.34
CA SER A 86 1.92 11.83 -19.09
C SER A 86 1.04 12.84 -18.37
N GLY A 87 0.78 12.60 -17.09
CA GLY A 87 -0.05 13.46 -16.27
C GLY A 87 -0.29 12.89 -14.88
N VAL A 88 -1.10 13.61 -14.10
CA VAL A 88 -1.40 13.21 -12.72
C VAL A 88 -2.14 11.88 -12.66
N HIS A 89 -3.05 11.59 -13.60
CA HIS A 89 -3.83 10.34 -13.60
C HIS A 89 -2.91 9.15 -13.84
N GLU A 90 -2.05 9.21 -14.84
CA GLU A 90 -1.10 8.16 -15.21
C GLU A 90 -0.13 7.86 -14.06
N LEU A 91 0.36 8.91 -13.39
CA LEU A 91 1.23 8.75 -12.21
C LEU A 91 0.49 8.14 -11.02
N VAL A 92 -0.79 8.47 -10.81
CA VAL A 92 -1.63 7.86 -9.77
C VAL A 92 -1.95 6.40 -10.12
N GLU A 93 -2.26 6.08 -11.37
CA GLU A 93 -2.44 4.71 -11.86
C GLU A 93 -1.21 3.87 -11.56
N ALA A 94 -0.02 4.38 -11.86
CA ALA A 94 1.23 3.71 -11.55
C ALA A 94 1.39 3.42 -10.05
N LEU A 95 0.82 4.21 -9.13
CA LEU A 95 0.84 3.88 -7.70
C LEU A 95 -0.18 2.80 -7.30
N VAL A 96 -1.35 2.87 -7.92
CA VAL A 96 -2.60 2.26 -7.44
C VAL A 96 -2.95 0.95 -8.16
N ILE A 97 -2.82 0.89 -9.49
CA ILE A 97 -3.18 -0.31 -10.26
C ILE A 97 -2.46 -1.58 -9.74
N PRO A 98 -1.15 -1.54 -9.42
CA PRO A 98 -0.47 -2.72 -8.88
C PRO A 98 -1.05 -3.20 -7.55
N MET A 99 -1.68 -2.33 -6.76
CA MET A 99 -2.34 -2.71 -5.50
C MET A 99 -3.62 -3.51 -5.77
N PHE A 100 -4.42 -3.11 -6.75
CA PHE A 100 -5.60 -3.88 -7.13
C PHE A 100 -5.24 -5.24 -7.74
N GLU A 101 -4.18 -5.29 -8.55
CA GLU A 101 -3.67 -6.52 -9.15
C GLU A 101 -3.15 -7.53 -8.08
N LEU A 102 -2.81 -7.09 -6.86
CA LEU A 102 -2.50 -8.01 -5.75
C LEU A 102 -3.72 -8.85 -5.36
N SER A 103 -4.90 -8.23 -5.28
CA SER A 103 -6.15 -8.95 -4.98
C SER A 103 -6.60 -9.79 -6.17
N ASP A 104 -6.69 -9.17 -7.35
CA ASP A 104 -7.22 -9.81 -8.57
C ASP A 104 -6.37 -11.02 -9.02
N ARG A 105 -5.03 -10.86 -9.11
CA ARG A 105 -4.16 -11.89 -9.67
C ARG A 105 -3.56 -12.83 -8.65
N HIS A 106 -3.43 -12.39 -7.39
CA HIS A 106 -2.70 -13.13 -6.36
C HIS A 106 -3.56 -13.50 -5.15
N GLY A 107 -4.83 -13.08 -5.11
CA GLY A 107 -5.74 -13.36 -4.00
C GLY A 107 -5.36 -12.68 -2.68
N ILE A 108 -4.52 -11.64 -2.73
CA ILE A 108 -4.06 -10.90 -1.54
C ILE A 108 -5.07 -9.77 -1.26
N ASN A 109 -5.90 -9.93 -0.23
CA ASN A 109 -7.07 -9.07 0.01
C ASN A 109 -7.00 -8.26 1.33
N HIS A 110 -5.81 -8.14 1.90
CA HIS A 110 -5.60 -7.52 3.22
C HIS A 110 -4.49 -6.46 3.24
N TYR A 111 -3.75 -6.28 2.14
CA TYR A 111 -2.53 -5.49 2.17
C TYR A 111 -2.83 -3.99 2.24
N ALA A 112 -3.90 -3.51 1.59
CA ALA A 112 -4.30 -2.11 1.72
C ALA A 112 -4.80 -1.80 3.13
N ARG A 113 -5.63 -2.68 3.72
CA ARG A 113 -6.03 -2.60 5.13
C ARG A 113 -4.83 -2.64 6.07
N PHE A 114 -3.84 -3.49 5.80
CA PHE A 114 -2.59 -3.51 6.57
C PHE A 114 -1.88 -2.15 6.52
N LEU A 115 -1.68 -1.58 5.32
CA LEU A 115 -1.03 -0.27 5.15
C LEU A 115 -1.83 0.87 5.81
N GLU A 116 -3.16 0.82 5.77
CA GLU A 116 -4.03 1.75 6.50
C GLU A 116 -3.75 1.70 8.02
N GLN A 117 -3.60 0.50 8.59
CA GLN A 117 -3.33 0.33 10.03
C GLN A 117 -1.94 0.81 10.44
N ILE A 118 -0.96 0.81 9.53
CA ILE A 118 0.42 1.21 9.80
C ILE A 118 0.82 2.53 9.15
N HIS A 119 -0.13 3.35 8.67
CA HIS A 119 0.18 4.54 7.86
C HIS A 119 1.05 5.59 8.58
N THR A 120 1.10 5.57 9.92
CA THR A 120 2.00 6.42 10.73
C THR A 120 3.32 5.75 11.10
N HIS A 121 3.47 4.45 10.86
CA HIS A 121 4.65 3.67 11.24
C HIS A 121 5.89 4.10 10.43
N PRO A 122 7.10 4.11 11.02
CA PRO A 122 8.34 4.47 10.32
C PRO A 122 8.63 3.63 9.06
N ALA A 123 8.17 2.37 9.01
CA ALA A 123 8.26 1.56 7.79
C ALA A 123 7.59 2.24 6.57
N VAL A 124 6.56 3.05 6.79
CA VAL A 124 5.82 3.80 5.77
C VAL A 124 6.30 5.26 5.70
N THR A 125 6.49 5.90 6.85
CA THR A 125 6.70 7.36 6.94
C THR A 125 8.16 7.81 6.92
N ASP A 126 9.10 6.93 7.28
CA ASP A 126 10.52 7.30 7.34
C ASP A 126 11.06 7.55 5.92
N ALA A 127 11.59 8.76 5.74
CA ALA A 127 12.21 9.19 4.50
C ALA A 127 13.40 8.29 4.11
N ALA A 128 14.14 7.74 5.07
CA ALA A 128 15.24 6.80 4.77
C ALA A 128 14.72 5.49 4.17
N ASN A 129 13.61 4.97 4.72
CA ASN A 129 12.95 3.77 4.18
C ASN A 129 12.37 4.04 2.79
N LEU A 130 11.74 5.20 2.58
CA LEU A 130 11.26 5.66 1.26
C LEU A 130 12.39 5.89 0.26
N ALA A 131 13.59 6.21 0.74
CA ALA A 131 14.79 6.42 -0.07
C ALA A 131 15.59 5.14 -0.36
N SER A 132 15.17 3.98 0.17
CA SER A 132 15.81 2.68 -0.11
C SER A 132 15.71 2.28 -1.59
N ALA A 133 16.62 1.39 -2.03
CA ALA A 133 16.71 0.96 -3.42
C ALA A 133 15.43 0.27 -3.93
N GLY A 134 14.67 -0.39 -3.04
CA GLY A 134 13.42 -1.08 -3.36
C GLY A 134 12.18 -0.19 -3.50
N ARG A 135 12.34 1.15 -3.50
CA ARG A 135 11.25 2.13 -3.64
C ARG A 135 11.58 3.21 -4.67
N THR A 136 12.29 2.84 -5.73
CA THR A 136 12.70 3.77 -6.78
C THR A 136 11.49 4.30 -7.54
N SER A 137 10.54 3.45 -7.89
CA SER A 137 9.31 3.81 -8.60
C SER A 137 8.49 4.86 -7.85
N VAL A 138 8.21 4.63 -6.57
CA VAL A 138 7.44 5.56 -5.73
C VAL A 138 8.13 6.93 -5.66
N ARG A 139 9.46 6.96 -5.52
CA ARG A 139 10.22 8.21 -5.49
C ARG A 139 10.14 8.97 -6.81
N VAL A 140 10.26 8.26 -7.93
CA VAL A 140 10.13 8.84 -9.28
C VAL A 140 8.71 9.39 -9.45
N ILE A 141 7.68 8.60 -9.13
CA ILE A 141 6.28 9.02 -9.24
C ILE A 141 6.01 10.26 -8.40
N MET A 142 6.41 10.26 -7.11
CA MET A 142 6.19 11.41 -6.23
C MET A 142 6.93 12.67 -6.70
N ARG A 143 8.10 12.52 -7.30
CA ARG A 143 8.86 13.64 -7.90
C ARG A 143 8.14 14.19 -9.14
N GLU A 144 7.67 13.32 -10.04
CA GLU A 144 6.95 13.76 -11.23
C GLU A 144 5.58 14.36 -10.87
N LEU A 145 4.87 13.81 -9.88
CA LEU A 145 3.66 14.43 -9.33
C LEU A 145 3.93 15.84 -8.78
N GLU A 146 5.05 16.08 -8.10
CA GLU A 146 5.40 17.44 -7.67
C GLU A 146 5.61 18.39 -8.87
N ARG A 147 6.17 17.88 -9.98
CA ARG A 147 6.42 18.63 -11.21
C ARG A 147 5.16 18.94 -11.98
N GLU A 148 4.18 18.05 -12.01
CA GLU A 148 2.89 18.24 -12.67
C GLU A 148 1.99 19.27 -11.95
N LEU A 149 2.16 19.44 -10.63
CA LEU A 149 1.33 20.34 -9.83
C LEU A 149 1.81 21.81 -9.86
N THR A 150 2.36 22.31 -10.98
CA THR A 150 2.99 23.66 -11.06
C THR A 150 2.10 24.81 -10.65
N GLU A 151 0.80 24.71 -10.96
CA GLU A 151 -0.21 25.75 -10.69
C GLU A 151 -0.45 25.99 -9.19
N LEU A 152 -0.03 25.06 -8.34
CA LEU A 152 -0.18 25.18 -6.89
C LEU A 152 1.06 25.80 -6.25
N PRO A 153 0.90 26.69 -5.25
CA PRO A 153 2.01 27.16 -4.43
C PRO A 153 2.77 25.98 -3.81
N LYS A 154 4.11 26.04 -3.78
CA LYS A 154 4.98 24.95 -3.28
C LYS A 154 4.54 24.36 -1.94
N ARG A 155 4.14 25.22 -0.98
CA ARG A 155 3.65 24.78 0.35
C ARG A 155 2.43 23.87 0.24
N LEU A 156 1.52 24.16 -0.69
CA LEU A 156 0.31 23.38 -0.91
C LEU A 156 0.62 22.06 -1.63
N ARG A 157 1.51 22.07 -2.63
CA ARG A 157 1.99 20.84 -3.29
C ARG A 157 2.52 19.83 -2.27
N VAL A 158 3.44 20.27 -1.43
CA VAL A 158 4.02 19.43 -0.36
C VAL A 158 2.95 18.91 0.60
N ARG A 159 1.96 19.73 0.95
CA ARG A 159 0.87 19.30 1.83
C ARG A 159 -0.01 18.22 1.18
N ARG A 160 -0.37 18.38 -0.11
CA ARG A 160 -1.17 17.39 -0.86
C ARG A 160 -0.42 16.08 -1.05
N LEU A 161 0.86 16.15 -1.44
CA LEU A 161 1.71 14.97 -1.60
C LEU A 161 1.92 14.22 -0.27
N ARG A 162 2.01 14.93 0.86
CA ARG A 162 2.06 14.30 2.19
C ARG A 162 0.73 13.65 2.61
N ALA A 163 -0.40 14.19 2.15
CA ALA A 163 -1.72 13.64 2.45
C ALA A 163 -2.07 12.44 1.56
N LEU A 164 -1.45 12.34 0.37
CA LEU A 164 -1.77 11.33 -0.64
C LEU A 164 -1.73 9.89 -0.08
N PRO A 165 -0.67 9.42 0.62
CA PRO A 165 -0.65 8.04 1.12
C PRO A 165 -1.80 7.74 2.09
N THR A 166 -2.21 8.71 2.92
CA THR A 166 -3.32 8.55 3.86
C THR A 166 -4.63 8.31 3.12
N VAL A 167 -4.93 9.15 2.12
CA VAL A 167 -6.17 9.00 1.34
C VAL A 167 -6.13 7.74 0.47
N LEU A 168 -4.97 7.47 -0.15
CA LEU A 168 -4.75 6.28 -0.97
C LEU A 168 -4.98 5.00 -0.18
N PHE A 169 -4.38 4.84 1.00
CA PHE A 169 -4.58 3.63 1.80
C PHE A 169 -6.01 3.48 2.30
N ALA A 170 -6.67 4.58 2.69
CA ALA A 170 -8.07 4.54 3.11
C ALA A 170 -8.99 4.07 1.96
N LEU A 171 -8.87 4.65 0.77
CA LEU A 171 -9.69 4.27 -0.39
C LEU A 171 -9.44 2.82 -0.83
N LEU A 172 -8.18 2.36 -0.83
CA LEU A 172 -7.86 0.98 -1.18
C LEU A 172 -8.34 -0.01 -0.11
N ALA A 173 -8.24 0.34 1.17
CA ALA A 173 -8.75 -0.47 2.25
C ALA A 173 -10.30 -0.56 2.22
N ASP A 174 -10.98 0.54 1.87
CA ASP A 174 -12.43 0.55 1.63
C ASP A 174 -12.81 -0.32 0.44
N HIS A 175 -12.01 -0.31 -0.63
CA HIS A 175 -12.19 -1.22 -1.77
C HIS A 175 -12.04 -2.70 -1.35
N GLU A 176 -10.98 -3.05 -0.62
CA GLU A 176 -10.80 -4.42 -0.09
C GLU A 176 -12.01 -4.84 0.77
N ARG A 177 -12.52 -3.96 1.64
CA ARG A 177 -13.72 -4.21 2.46
C ARG A 177 -14.98 -4.38 1.59
N ALA A 178 -15.10 -3.61 0.51
CA ALA A 178 -16.24 -3.70 -0.41
C ALA A 178 -16.24 -5.00 -1.21
N VAL A 179 -15.07 -5.46 -1.65
CA VAL A 179 -14.88 -6.75 -2.32
C VAL A 179 -15.19 -7.91 -1.35
N GLU A 180 -14.65 -7.88 -0.14
CA GLU A 180 -14.91 -8.88 0.90
C GLU A 180 -16.40 -8.98 1.27
N ALA A 181 -17.10 -7.84 1.28
CA ALA A 181 -18.55 -7.78 1.53
C ALA A 181 -19.41 -8.12 0.29
N GLY A 182 -18.81 -8.43 -0.86
CA GLY A 182 -19.51 -8.73 -2.11
C GLY A 182 -20.25 -7.54 -2.73
N ARG A 183 -19.89 -6.30 -2.35
CA ARG A 183 -20.52 -5.07 -2.89
C ARG A 183 -19.90 -4.65 -4.23
N VAL A 184 -18.65 -5.00 -4.46
CA VAL A 184 -17.86 -4.70 -5.66
C VAL A 184 -17.14 -5.97 -6.09
N ARG A 185 -16.96 -6.20 -7.40
CA ARG A 185 -16.17 -7.34 -7.89
C ARG A 185 -14.68 -7.04 -7.75
N VAL A 186 -13.85 -8.07 -7.55
CA VAL A 186 -12.40 -7.88 -7.42
C VAL A 186 -11.77 -7.25 -8.67
N ASP A 187 -12.32 -7.55 -9.84
CA ASP A 187 -11.90 -7.10 -11.18
C ASP A 187 -12.76 -5.93 -11.70
N ASP A 188 -13.36 -5.15 -10.80
CA ASP A 188 -14.18 -3.99 -11.18
C ASP A 188 -13.31 -2.80 -11.61
N ILE A 189 -12.92 -2.81 -12.89
CA ILE A 189 -12.09 -1.76 -13.51
C ILE A 189 -12.73 -0.37 -13.39
N ALA A 190 -14.07 -0.28 -13.38
CA ALA A 190 -14.74 1.01 -13.21
C ALA A 190 -14.51 1.56 -11.79
N ALA A 191 -14.64 0.71 -10.77
CA ALA A 191 -14.32 1.09 -9.40
C ALA A 191 -12.84 1.47 -9.22
N TRP A 192 -11.92 0.81 -9.94
CA TRP A 192 -10.50 1.17 -9.94
C TRP A 192 -10.27 2.57 -10.53
N GLY A 193 -10.90 2.85 -11.67
CA GLY A 193 -10.86 4.17 -12.32
C GLY A 193 -11.41 5.29 -11.43
N GLU A 194 -12.54 5.06 -10.76
CA GLU A 194 -13.11 6.04 -9.82
C GLU A 194 -12.15 6.37 -8.67
N ILE A 195 -11.42 5.38 -8.14
CA ILE A 195 -10.41 5.60 -7.09
C ILE A 195 -9.23 6.43 -7.62
N VAL A 196 -8.78 6.16 -8.85
CA VAL A 196 -7.74 6.96 -9.53
C VAL A 196 -8.21 8.40 -9.69
N ASP A 197 -9.43 8.62 -10.17
CA ASP A 197 -10.02 9.95 -10.37
C ASP A 197 -10.14 10.72 -9.05
N MET A 198 -10.58 10.07 -7.97
CA MET A 198 -10.66 10.68 -6.65
C MET A 198 -9.28 11.11 -6.13
N LEU A 199 -8.25 10.27 -6.30
CA LEU A 199 -6.88 10.57 -5.87
C LEU A 199 -6.26 11.68 -6.71
N ALA A 200 -6.46 11.67 -8.03
CA ALA A 200 -6.05 12.76 -8.91
C ALA A 200 -6.77 14.06 -8.53
N GLY A 201 -8.07 14.00 -8.21
CA GLY A 201 -8.87 15.12 -7.70
C GLY A 201 -8.31 15.70 -6.40
N VAL A 202 -7.90 14.87 -5.43
CA VAL A 202 -7.26 15.33 -4.19
C VAL A 202 -5.98 16.12 -4.47
N LEU A 203 -5.19 15.68 -5.45
CA LEU A 203 -3.94 16.34 -5.84
C LEU A 203 -4.17 17.63 -6.63
N THR A 204 -5.19 17.67 -7.49
CA THR A 204 -5.40 18.74 -8.49
C THR A 204 -6.52 19.72 -8.15
N ALA A 205 -7.34 19.45 -7.13
CA ALA A 205 -8.50 20.28 -6.75
C ALA A 205 -8.17 21.77 -6.76
N PRO A 206 -9.03 22.64 -7.28
CA PRO A 206 -8.75 24.07 -7.32
C PRO A 206 -8.64 24.64 -5.90
N VAL A 207 -7.77 25.64 -5.72
CA VAL A 207 -7.70 26.40 -4.47
C VAL A 207 -8.85 27.39 -4.49
N ALA A 208 -9.92 27.08 -3.75
CA ALA A 208 -11.02 28.02 -3.61
C ALA A 208 -10.56 29.25 -2.82
N ASP A 209 -10.83 30.44 -3.34
CA ASP A 209 -10.64 31.68 -2.61
C ASP A 209 -11.75 31.78 -1.54
N ARG A 210 -11.43 31.30 -0.34
CA ARG A 210 -12.37 31.24 0.79
C ARG A 210 -11.80 32.04 1.95
N ALA A 211 -12.67 32.80 2.60
CA ALA A 211 -12.36 33.38 3.90
C ALA A 211 -11.88 32.27 4.85
N PRO A 212 -10.85 32.51 5.69
CA PRO A 212 -10.32 31.49 6.59
C PRO A 212 -11.43 30.95 7.48
N ILE A 213 -11.61 29.63 7.48
CA ILE A 213 -12.51 28.93 8.38
C ILE A 213 -11.91 29.07 9.79
N ARG A 214 -12.63 29.75 10.69
CA ARG A 214 -12.28 29.89 12.11
C ARG A 214 -12.77 28.69 12.91
#